data_AF-A0A225WG13-F1
#
_entry.id   AF-A0A225WG13-F1
#
_cell.length_a   1.000
_cell.length_b   1.000
_cell.length_c   1.000
_cell.angle_alpha   90.00
_cell.angle_beta   90.00
_cell.angle_gamma   90.00
#
_symmetry.space_group_name_H-M   'P 1'
#
loop_
_entity.id
_entity.type
_entity.pdbx_description
1 polymer ?
#
loop_
_entity_poly.entity_id
_entity_poly.type
_entity_poly.pdbx_seq_one_letter_code
_entity_poly.pdbx_strand_id
1 'polypeptide(L)'
;FYIEELQAALKLKFPDLPNISTTAICRILRFDLGLTRKVLTKRARESVPAEIEAYYKKLPPFYRGPDQLVFLDETAKVGRSVLRRFAWSPRNTPAIVRQPFDTGTSKIVCCSGEIECINKIL
;
A
#
# COMPACT_ATOMS: atom_id res chain seq x y z
N PHE A 1 5.58 -2.40 -11.63
CA PHE A 1 5.86 -0.95 -11.71
C PHE A 1 7.09 -0.81 -12.57
N TYR A 2 6.87 -0.60 -13.86
CA TYR A 2 7.92 -0.57 -14.84
C TYR A 2 8.40 0.88 -14.93
N ILE A 3 9.59 1.15 -14.41
CA ILE A 3 10.19 2.50 -14.45
C ILE A 3 10.35 2.97 -15.90
N GLU A 4 10.56 2.04 -16.83
CA GLU A 4 10.65 2.29 -18.27
C GLU A 4 9.32 2.78 -18.86
N GLU A 5 8.19 2.18 -18.49
CA GLU A 5 6.85 2.66 -18.91
C GLU A 5 6.59 4.06 -18.35
N LEU A 6 6.99 4.31 -17.11
CA LEU A 6 6.85 5.63 -16.50
C LEU A 6 7.73 6.66 -17.20
N GLN A 7 8.96 6.30 -17.56
CA GLN A 7 9.85 7.14 -18.35
C GLN A 7 9.26 7.45 -19.73
N ALA A 8 8.68 6.46 -20.42
CA ALA A 8 8.02 6.65 -21.70
C ALA A 8 6.80 7.58 -21.59
N ALA A 9 5.97 7.38 -20.56
CA ALA A 9 4.80 8.24 -20.32
C ALA A 9 5.19 9.68 -19.97
N LEU A 10 6.28 9.88 -19.22
CA LEU A 10 6.79 11.23 -18.92
C LEU A 10 7.33 11.92 -20.17
N LYS A 11 8.07 11.21 -21.03
CA LYS A 11 8.53 11.76 -22.32
C LYS A 11 7.37 12.15 -23.23
N LEU A 12 6.29 11.37 -23.23
CA LEU A 12 5.10 11.66 -24.02
C LEU A 12 4.35 12.90 -23.51
N LYS A 13 4.22 13.05 -22.18
CA LYS A 13 3.49 14.17 -21.57
C LYS A 13 4.29 15.47 -21.51
N PHE A 14 5.61 15.38 -21.35
CA PHE A 14 6.50 16.52 -21.19
C PHE A 14 7.68 16.39 -22.17
N PRO A 15 7.49 16.76 -23.45
CA PRO A 15 8.52 16.62 -24.47
C PRO A 15 9.73 17.53 -24.23
N ASP A 16 9.52 18.68 -23.59
CA ASP A 16 10.57 19.67 -23.33
C ASP A 16 11.42 19.32 -22.09
N LEU A 17 11.09 18.25 -21.36
CA LEU A 17 11.79 17.89 -20.13
C LEU A 17 13.17 17.27 -20.47
N PRO A 18 14.29 17.92 -20.10
CA PRO A 18 15.61 17.39 -20.40
C PRO A 18 15.94 16.18 -19.51
N ASN A 19 16.64 15.20 -20.08
CA ASN A 19 17.34 14.11 -19.37
C ASN A 19 16.53 13.36 -18.30
N ILE A 20 15.38 12.77 -18.71
CA ILE A 20 14.63 11.84 -17.87
C ILE A 20 15.39 10.51 -17.77
N SER A 21 16.31 10.38 -16.81
CA SER A 21 17.00 9.11 -16.50
C SER A 21 16.22 8.28 -15.47
N THR A 22 16.38 6.97 -15.52
CA THR A 22 15.74 6.04 -14.57
C THR A 22 16.20 6.31 -13.13
N THR A 23 17.45 6.74 -12.94
CA THR A 23 18.01 7.10 -11.63
C THR A 23 17.44 8.40 -11.09
N ALA A 24 17.24 9.42 -11.94
CA ALA A 24 16.60 10.67 -11.56
C ALA A 24 15.14 10.44 -11.14
N ILE A 25 14.38 9.67 -11.93
CA ILE A 25 13.01 9.26 -11.59
C ILE A 25 12.98 8.57 -10.22
N CYS A 26 13.86 7.58 -9.99
CA CYS A 26 13.88 6.84 -8.73
C CYS A 26 14.18 7.74 -7.52
N ARG A 27 15.06 8.73 -7.69
CA ARG A 27 15.40 9.69 -6.63
C ARG A 27 14.19 10.58 -6.31
N ILE A 28 13.57 11.18 -7.32
CA ILE A 28 12.41 12.08 -7.14
C ILE A 28 11.25 11.31 -6.50
N LEU A 29 10.94 10.11 -7.01
CA LEU A 29 9.89 9.27 -6.45
C LEU A 29 10.14 8.96 -4.96
N ARG A 30 11.38 8.66 -4.58
CA ARG A 30 11.71 8.27 -3.21
C ARG A 30 11.84 9.44 -2.24
N PHE A 31 12.55 10.50 -2.64
CA PHE A 31 12.94 11.59 -1.75
C PHE A 31 11.93 12.72 -1.74
N ASP A 32 11.47 13.17 -2.90
CA ASP A 32 10.57 14.32 -3.00
C ASP A 32 9.11 13.90 -2.79
N LEU A 33 8.72 12.76 -3.38
CA LEU A 33 7.33 12.32 -3.39
C LEU A 33 7.00 11.24 -2.34
N GLY A 34 8.01 10.65 -1.70
CA GLY A 34 7.81 9.54 -0.74
C GLY A 34 7.10 8.31 -1.33
N LEU A 35 7.04 8.21 -2.67
CA LEU A 35 6.37 7.15 -3.41
C LEU A 35 7.31 5.96 -3.54
N THR A 36 7.14 5.01 -2.63
CA THR A 36 7.80 3.70 -2.74
C THR A 36 6.95 2.73 -3.56
N ARG A 37 7.60 1.71 -4.16
CA ARG A 37 6.91 0.59 -4.82
C ARG A 37 5.81 0.00 -3.94
N LYS A 38 6.06 -0.15 -2.63
CA LYS A 38 5.10 -0.70 -1.67
C LYS A 38 3.85 0.18 -1.57
N VAL A 39 4.01 1.49 -1.45
CA VAL A 39 2.89 2.45 -1.37
C VAL A 39 2.06 2.41 -2.66
N LEU A 40 2.72 2.47 -3.82
CA LEU A 40 2.04 2.46 -5.11
C LEU A 40 1.29 1.14 -5.36
N THR A 41 1.90 0.00 -5.03
CA THR A 41 1.27 -1.31 -5.20
C THR A 41 0.09 -1.49 -4.24
N LYS A 42 0.20 -1.00 -3.00
CA LYS A 42 -0.89 -1.02 -2.02
C LYS A 42 -2.06 -0.17 -2.53
N ARG A 43 -1.81 1.09 -2.89
CA ARG A 43 -2.84 1.99 -3.43
C ARG A 43 -3.51 1.45 -4.68
N ALA A 44 -2.76 0.86 -5.62
CA ALA A 44 -3.33 0.26 -6.83
C ALA A 44 -4.23 -0.94 -6.52
N ARG A 45 -3.91 -1.74 -5.49
CA ARG A 45 -4.74 -2.86 -5.05
C ARG A 45 -6.01 -2.41 -4.31
N GLU A 46 -5.90 -1.33 -3.54
CA GLU A 46 -7.03 -0.76 -2.79
C GLU A 46 -7.93 0.13 -3.67
N SER A 47 -7.39 0.61 -4.79
CA SER A 47 -8.10 1.45 -5.75
C SER A 47 -9.00 0.60 -6.64
N VAL A 48 -10.19 0.26 -6.15
CA VAL A 48 -11.27 -0.30 -6.97
C VAL A 48 -12.40 0.74 -7.10
N PRO A 49 -12.25 1.73 -8.01
CA PRO A 49 -13.15 2.88 -8.06
C PRO A 49 -14.61 2.49 -8.30
N ALA A 50 -14.85 1.45 -9.11
CA ALA A 50 -16.19 0.94 -9.37
C ALA A 50 -16.86 0.34 -8.13
N GLU A 51 -16.13 -0.42 -7.31
CA GLU A 51 -16.65 -1.00 -6.07
C GLU A 51 -16.90 0.07 -5.01
N ILE A 52 -15.99 1.05 -4.93
CA ILE A 52 -16.15 2.22 -4.04
C ILE A 52 -17.42 2.98 -4.40
N GLU A 53 -17.64 3.29 -5.68
CA GLU A 53 -18.84 4.00 -6.14
C GLU A 53 -20.12 3.19 -5.91
N ALA A 54 -20.08 1.88 -6.19
CA ALA A 54 -21.21 0.99 -5.94
C ALA A 54 -21.54 0.89 -4.44
N TYR A 55 -20.53 0.93 -3.58
CA TYR A 55 -20.70 0.98 -2.12
C TYR A 55 -21.35 2.30 -1.69
N TYR A 56 -20.83 3.45 -2.16
CA TYR A 56 -21.42 4.76 -1.86
C TYR A 56 -22.87 4.88 -2.33
N LYS A 57 -23.23 4.31 -3.49
CA LYS A 57 -24.62 4.29 -3.97
C LYS A 57 -25.57 3.51 -3.06
N LYS A 58 -25.07 2.57 -2.25
CA LYS A 58 -25.88 1.77 -1.31
C LYS A 58 -26.10 2.45 0.04
N LEU A 59 -25.31 3.47 0.39
CA LEU A 59 -25.37 4.13 1.71
C LEU A 59 -26.57 5.08 1.93
N PRO A 60 -27.05 5.89 0.96
CA PRO A 60 -28.08 6.91 1.18
C PRO A 60 -29.39 6.43 1.80
N PRO A 61 -29.89 5.21 1.53
CA PRO A 61 -31.11 4.71 2.18
C PRO A 61 -30.96 4.49 3.69
N PHE A 62 -29.75 4.26 4.18
CA PHE A 62 -29.51 3.80 5.55
C PHE A 62 -28.83 4.86 6.43
N TYR A 63 -28.05 5.77 5.85
CA TYR A 63 -27.23 6.72 6.59
C TYR A 63 -27.39 8.13 6.02
N ARG A 64 -27.46 9.12 6.90
CA ARG A 64 -27.56 10.55 6.56
C ARG A 64 -26.27 11.32 6.82
N GLY A 65 -25.45 10.83 7.76
CA GLY A 65 -24.25 11.51 8.22
C GLY A 65 -23.13 10.53 8.60
N PRO A 66 -21.88 11.01 8.64
CA PRO A 66 -20.71 10.19 8.94
C PRO A 66 -20.64 9.77 10.42
N ASP A 67 -21.31 10.49 11.32
CA ASP A 67 -21.45 10.20 12.75
C ASP A 67 -22.15 8.86 13.03
N GLN A 68 -22.86 8.33 12.04
CA GLN A 68 -23.61 7.08 12.13
C GLN A 68 -22.78 5.85 11.71
N LEU A 69 -21.57 6.05 11.17
CA LEU A 69 -20.75 4.97 10.62
C LEU A 69 -19.68 4.55 11.63
N VAL A 70 -19.72 3.28 12.03
CA VAL A 70 -18.67 2.64 12.82
C VAL A 70 -17.96 1.62 11.95
N PHE A 71 -16.66 1.82 11.74
CA PHE A 71 -15.84 0.89 10.98
C PHE A 71 -15.15 -0.08 11.94
N LEU A 72 -15.39 -1.37 11.73
CA LEU A 72 -14.71 -2.45 12.42
C LEU A 72 -13.62 -3.01 11.50
N ASP A 73 -12.37 -2.88 11.91
CA ASP A 73 -11.26 -3.55 11.23
C ASP A 73 -10.92 -4.83 11.97
N GLU A 74 -11.38 -5.96 11.42
CA GLU A 74 -11.00 -7.28 11.90
C GLU A 74 -9.71 -7.71 11.23
N THR A 75 -8.64 -7.79 12.01
CA THR A 75 -7.36 -8.31 11.51
C THR A 75 -7.15 -9.73 12.03
N ALA A 76 -7.18 -10.70 11.13
CA ALA A 76 -6.77 -12.07 11.44
C ALA A 76 -5.24 -12.12 11.59
N LYS A 77 -4.74 -12.24 12.82
CA LYS A 77 -3.32 -12.47 13.09
C LYS A 77 -3.06 -13.97 13.10
N VAL A 78 -2.45 -14.45 12.03
CA VAL A 78 -1.91 -15.82 11.98
C VAL A 78 -0.62 -15.87 12.80
N GLY A 79 -0.48 -16.86 13.68
CA GLY A 79 0.72 -17.06 14.52
C GLY A 79 2.04 -17.17 13.72
N ARG A 80 1.97 -17.47 12.42
CA ARG A 80 3.11 -17.47 11.48
C ARG A 80 3.75 -16.09 11.29
N SER A 81 3.06 -15.01 11.61
CA SER A 81 3.60 -13.63 11.50
C SER A 81 4.84 -13.41 12.38
N VAL A 82 4.98 -14.17 13.48
CA VAL A 82 6.12 -14.13 14.40
C VAL A 82 7.35 -14.89 13.86
N LEU A 83 7.19 -15.69 12.79
CA LEU A 83 8.25 -16.58 12.27
C LEU A 83 9.11 -15.96 11.16
N ARG A 84 8.84 -14.72 10.72
CA ARG A 84 9.69 -14.05 9.72
C ARG A 84 11.04 -13.71 10.34
N ARG A 85 12.03 -14.56 10.10
CA ARG A 85 13.43 -14.31 10.46
C ARG A 85 14.17 -13.78 9.25
N PHE A 86 14.84 -12.65 9.42
CA PHE A 86 15.77 -12.13 8.43
C PHE A 86 17.19 -12.48 8.88
N ALA A 87 17.98 -13.12 8.01
CA ALA A 87 19.43 -13.19 8.25
C ALA A 87 20.10 -11.95 7.67
N TRP A 88 21.20 -11.59 8.32
CA TRP A 88 22.15 -10.64 7.78
C TRP A 88 23.41 -11.39 7.39
N SER A 89 23.94 -11.10 6.20
CA SER A 89 25.23 -11.59 5.73
C SER A 89 25.94 -10.48 4.95
N PRO A 90 27.28 -10.49 4.89
CA PRO A 90 28.04 -9.60 4.02
C PRO A 90 27.59 -9.67 2.56
N ARG A 91 27.82 -8.58 1.81
CA ARG A 91 27.58 -8.58 0.35
C ARG A 91 28.31 -9.75 -0.30
N ASN A 92 27.63 -10.40 -1.24
CA ASN A 92 28.10 -11.60 -1.96
C ASN A 92 28.24 -12.88 -1.10
N THR A 93 27.63 -12.94 0.09
CA THR A 93 27.58 -14.16 0.89
C THR A 93 26.13 -14.57 1.17
N PRO A 94 25.81 -15.88 1.14
CA PRO A 94 24.44 -16.34 1.35
C PRO A 94 23.99 -16.13 2.80
N ALA A 95 22.84 -15.47 2.99
CA ALA A 95 22.18 -15.33 4.27
C ALA A 95 21.30 -16.56 4.53
N ILE A 96 21.76 -17.50 5.37
CA ILE A 96 21.06 -18.77 5.63
C ILE A 96 20.33 -18.70 6.98
N VAL A 97 19.01 -18.91 6.98
CA VAL A 97 18.20 -19.11 8.20
C VAL A 97 17.39 -20.39 8.08
N ARG A 98 17.46 -21.24 9.10
CA ARG A 98 16.54 -22.37 9.22
C ARG A 98 15.26 -21.91 9.90
N GLN A 99 14.13 -22.10 9.22
CA GLN A 99 12.81 -21.84 9.78
C GLN A 99 12.09 -23.19 9.95
N PRO A 100 11.69 -23.56 11.18
CA PRO A 100 10.84 -24.73 11.37
C PRO A 100 9.46 -24.46 10.75
N PHE A 101 8.89 -25.47 10.10
CA PHE A 101 7.54 -25.41 9.57
C PHE A 101 6.55 -25.71 10.70
N ASP A 102 5.71 -24.75 11.04
CA ASP A 102 4.68 -24.88 12.07
C ASP A 102 3.32 -24.37 11.53
N THR A 103 2.28 -25.18 11.69
CA THR A 103 0.89 -24.83 11.40
C THR A 103 0.32 -24.04 12.58
N GLY A 104 0.82 -22.81 12.76
CA GLY A 104 0.40 -21.96 13.88
C GLY A 104 -1.11 -21.69 13.93
N THR A 105 -1.63 -21.37 15.11
CA THR A 105 -3.04 -21.01 15.36
C THR A 105 -3.32 -19.56 14.98
N SER A 106 -4.55 -19.29 14.51
CA SER A 106 -5.01 -17.95 14.13
C SER A 106 -5.84 -17.33 15.25
N LYS A 107 -5.63 -16.03 15.53
CA LYS A 107 -6.46 -15.24 16.43
C LYS A 107 -7.06 -14.06 15.66
N ILE A 108 -8.31 -13.72 15.94
CA ILE A 108 -8.97 -12.53 15.39
C ILE A 108 -8.77 -11.39 16.39
N VAL A 109 -8.33 -10.23 15.90
CA VAL A 109 -8.22 -9.00 16.69
C VAL A 109 -9.12 -7.95 16.04
N CYS A 110 -10.10 -7.47 16.79
CA CYS A 110 -11.00 -6.39 16.37
C CYS A 110 -10.49 -5.06 16.91
N CYS A 111 -10.32 -4.08 16.03
CA CYS A 111 -10.07 -2.69 16.42
C CYS A 111 -11.27 -1.83 15.99
N SER A 112 -11.81 -1.04 16.92
CA SER A 112 -12.79 0.01 16.63
C SER A 112 -12.06 1.36 16.65
N GLY A 113 -12.13 2.12 15.56
CA GLY A 113 -11.57 3.47 15.48
C GLY A 113 -12.63 4.50 15.10
N GLU A 114 -12.55 5.69 15.69
CA GLU A 114 -13.26 6.88 15.22
C GLU A 114 -12.46 7.50 14.07
N ILE A 115 -13.10 7.76 12.93
CA ILE A 115 -12.44 8.43 11.79
C ILE A 115 -12.54 9.93 12.02
N GLU A 116 -11.43 10.57 12.43
CA GLU A 116 -11.25 12.00 12.12
C GLU A 116 -11.07 12.12 10.60
N CYS A 117 -12.15 12.47 9.91
CA CYS A 117 -12.12 12.75 8.49
C CYS A 117 -11.11 13.86 8.21
N ILE A 118 -9.93 13.46 7.71
CA ILE A 118 -8.93 14.37 7.18
C ILE A 118 -9.53 15.05 5.95
N ASN A 119 -10.12 16.24 6.16
CA ASN A 119 -10.36 17.24 5.13
C ASN A 119 -9.01 17.74 4.56
N LYS A 120 -8.29 16.89 3.82
CA LYS A 120 -7.12 17.30 3.02
C LYS A 120 -7.11 16.59 1.67
N ILE A 121 -8.17 16.78 0.88
CA ILE A 121 -8.09 16.72 -0.58
C ILE A 121 -9.02 17.81 -1.13
N LEU A 122 -8.54 19.05 -1.04
CA LEU A 122 -8.75 20.10 -2.05
C LEU A 122 -7.36 20.47 -2.57
#